data_AF-A0AA41X0X7-F1
#
_entry.id   AF-A0AA41X0X7-F1
#
_cell.length_a   1.000
_cell.length_b   1.000
_cell.length_c   1.000
_cell.angle_alpha   90.00
_cell.angle_beta   90.00
_cell.angle_gamma   90.00
#
_symmetry.space_group_name_H-M   'P 1'
#
loop_
_entity.id
_entity.type
_entity.pdbx_description
1 polymer ?
#
loop_
_entity_poly.entity_id
_entity_poly.type
_entity_poly.pdbx_seq_one_letter_code
_entity_poly.pdbx_strand_id
1 'polypeptide(L)' 'MNKYKEGESTKAICENCKALVNARYKVRDVPFSDGRGTVKDILAIVCGNCERVIGIPHQSTPAIKKAFEKYDK' A
#
# COMPACT_ATOMS: atom_id res chain seq x y z
N MET A 1 -10.54 16.22 3.66
CA MET A 1 -9.82 14.98 3.27
C MET A 1 -8.77 14.70 4.34
N ASN A 2 -8.86 13.59 5.07
CA ASN A 2 -7.86 13.24 6.09
C ASN A 2 -6.61 12.70 5.40
N LYS A 3 -5.44 13.28 5.70
CA LYS A 3 -4.14 12.79 5.22
C LYS A 3 -3.58 11.81 6.24
N TYR A 4 -3.18 10.63 5.78
CA TYR A 4 -2.53 9.61 6.61
C TYR A 4 -1.02 9.80 6.60
N LYS A 5 -0.38 9.50 7.72
CA LYS A 5 1.08 9.63 7.88
C LYS A 5 1.71 8.28 8.13
N GLU A 6 2.97 8.15 7.72
CA GLU A 6 3.78 6.98 8.08
C GLU A 6 3.89 6.85 9.61
N GLY A 7 3.83 5.60 10.09
CA GLY A 7 3.85 5.27 11.52
C GLY A 7 2.48 5.24 12.19
N GLU A 8 1.44 5.82 11.57
CA GLU A 8 0.08 5.69 12.09
C GLU A 8 -0.38 4.22 12.05
N SER A 9 -1.24 3.85 13.00
CA SER A 9 -1.81 2.50 13.10
C SER A 9 -3.30 2.53 12.79
N THR A 10 -3.80 1.49 12.14
CA THR A 10 -5.21 1.33 11.78
C THR A 10 -5.63 -0.13 11.89
N LYS A 11 -6.92 -0.40 12.11
CA LYS A 11 -7.45 -1.77 12.06
C LYS A 11 -7.84 -2.10 10.62
N ALA A 12 -7.31 -3.20 10.10
CA ALA A 12 -7.60 -3.66 8.75
C ALA A 12 -7.66 -5.19 8.70
N ILE A 13 -8.40 -5.72 7.73
CA ILE A 13 -8.44 -7.16 7.48
C ILE A 13 -7.24 -7.52 6.60
N CYS A 14 -6.49 -8.53 7.02
CA CYS A 14 -5.44 -9.10 6.18
C CYS A 14 -5.94 -10.39 5.54
N GLU A 15 -6.05 -10.42 4.21
CA GLU A 15 -6.50 -11.61 3.47
C GLU A 15 -5.58 -12.81 3.69
N ASN A 16 -4.28 -12.58 3.85
CA ASN A 16 -3.32 -13.64 4.13
C ASN A 16 -3.46 -14.23 5.53
N CYS A 17 -3.64 -13.38 6.55
CA CYS A 17 -3.81 -13.85 7.93
C CYS A 17 -5.24 -14.30 8.24
N LYS A 18 -6.21 -13.99 7.35
CA LYS A 18 -7.64 -14.22 7.55
C LYS A 18 -8.18 -13.66 8.86
N ALA A 19 -7.63 -12.54 9.30
CA ALA A 19 -7.89 -11.94 10.59
C ALA A 19 -7.89 -10.41 10.51
N LEU A 20 -8.61 -9.79 11.46
CA LEU A 20 -8.51 -8.36 11.71
C LEU A 20 -7.21 -8.08 12.46
N VAL A 21 -6.30 -7.35 11.83
CA VAL A 21 -4.96 -7.08 12.34
C VAL A 21 -4.80 -5.60 12.67
N ASN A 22 -3.87 -5.30 13.57
CA ASN A 22 -3.37 -3.95 13.75
C ASN A 22 -2.35 -3.66 12.64
N ALA A 23 -2.78 -2.90 11.64
CA ALA A 23 -1.98 -2.52 10.48
C ALA A 23 -1.32 -1.17 10.70
N ARG A 24 -0.24 -0.91 9.96
CA ARG A 24 0.50 0.36 10.05
C ARG A 24 0.68 0.97 8.69
N TYR A 25 0.67 2.29 8.62
CA TYR A 25 1.06 3.02 7.44
C TYR A 25 2.60 3.01 7.35
N LYS A 26 3.14 2.45 6.26
CA LYS A 26 4.57 2.44 5.96
C LYS A 26 4.78 2.87 4.51
N VAL A 27 5.89 3.54 4.24
CA VAL A 27 6.35 3.76 2.87
C VAL A 27 6.93 2.44 2.34
N ARG A 28 6.44 1.99 1.19
CA ARG A 28 6.88 0.74 0.55
C ARG A 28 6.85 0.86 -0.97
N ASP A 29 7.71 0.07 -1.59
CA ASP A 29 7.61 -0.25 -3.00
C ASP A 29 6.56 -1.37 -3.18
N VAL A 30 5.58 -1.12 -4.05
CA VAL A 30 4.47 -2.05 -4.30
C VAL A 30 4.49 -2.48 -5.77
N PRO A 31 4.73 -3.77 -6.07
CA PRO A 31 4.63 -4.25 -7.44
C PRO A 31 3.18 -4.23 -7.91
N PHE A 32 2.97 -3.95 -9.20
CA PHE A 32 1.68 -4.16 -9.83
C PHE A 32 1.36 -5.66 -9.87
N SER A 33 0.08 -6.01 -9.74
CA SER A 33 -0.37 -7.41 -9.73
C SER A 33 -0.07 -8.16 -11.03
N ASP A 34 0.14 -7.44 -12.13
CA ASP A 34 0.51 -7.98 -13.44
C ASP A 34 2.02 -8.14 -13.64
N GLY A 35 2.84 -7.75 -12.65
CA GLY A 35 4.30 -7.85 -12.69
C GLY A 35 4.98 -6.88 -13.67
N ARG A 36 4.23 -6.00 -14.36
CA ARG A 36 4.78 -5.10 -15.40
C ARG A 36 5.58 -3.92 -14.82
N GLY A 37 5.50 -3.70 -13.51
CA GLY A 37 6.29 -2.68 -12.86
C GLY A 37 6.06 -2.59 -11.35
N THR A 38 6.76 -1.65 -10.74
CA THR A 38 6.69 -1.37 -9.30
C THR A 38 6.47 0.11 -9.07
N VAL A 39 5.48 0.44 -8.24
CA VAL A 39 5.24 1.78 -7.72
C VAL A 39 6.17 1.98 -6.54
N LYS A 40 7.07 2.96 -6.63
CA LYS A 40 8.05 3.24 -5.58
C LYS A 40 7.61 4.33 -4.63
N ASP A 41 8.09 4.27 -3.39
CA ASP A 41 7.97 5.34 -2.40
C ASP A 41 6.51 5.80 -2.12
N ILE A 42 5.56 4.85 -2.08
CA ILE A 42 4.16 5.16 -1.76
C ILE A 42 3.80 4.76 -0.34
N LEU A 43 2.90 5.54 0.27
CA LEU A 43 2.29 5.14 1.53
C LEU A 43 1.38 3.94 1.26
N ALA A 44 1.58 2.88 2.04
CA ALA A 44 0.82 1.64 2.00
C ALA A 44 0.42 1.22 3.43
N ILE A 45 -0.69 0.50 3.53
CA ILE A 45 -1.15 -0.13 4.76
C ILE A 45 -0.53 -1.52 4.81
N VAL A 46 0.26 -1.79 5.84
CA VAL A 46 1.01 -3.02 6.02
C VAL A 46 0.45 -3.80 7.21
N CYS A 47 0.24 -5.10 7.03
CA CYS A 47 -0.17 -6.01 8.08
C CYS A 47 0.87 -6.05 9.20
N GLY A 48 0.45 -5.83 10.45
CA GLY A 48 1.35 -5.88 11.61
C GLY A 48 1.91 -7.27 11.92
N ASN A 49 1.34 -8.33 11.36
CA ASN A 49 1.74 -9.71 11.64
C ASN A 49 2.64 -10.31 10.55
N CYS A 50 2.26 -10.17 9.28
CA CYS A 50 2.99 -10.77 8.15
C CYS A 50 3.69 -9.75 7.24
N GLU A 51 3.62 -8.46 7.57
CA GLU A 51 4.24 -7.36 6.84
C GLU A 51 3.86 -7.23 5.35
N ARG A 52 2.81 -7.93 4.92
CA ARG A 52 2.26 -7.75 3.57
C ARG A 52 1.49 -6.45 3.45
N VAL A 53 1.55 -5.85 2.26
CA VAL A 53 0.68 -4.74 1.88
C VAL A 53 -0.76 -5.27 1.77
N ILE A 54 -1.67 -4.64 2.51
CA ILE A 54 -3.09 -5.01 2.57
C ILE A 54 -4.00 -3.88 2.09
N GLY A 55 -3.45 -2.72 1.76
CA GLY A 55 -4.20 -1.62 1.21
C GLY A 55 -3.32 -0.44 0.82
N ILE A 56 -3.83 0.43 -0.04
CA ILE A 56 -3.15 1.67 -0.43
C ILE A 56 -4.14 2.84 -0.24
N PRO A 57 -3.81 3.85 0.58
CA PRO A 57 -4.68 5.01 0.78
C PRO A 57 -4.81 5.85 -0.48
N HIS A 58 -5.96 6.53 -0.63
CA HIS A 58 -6.30 7.38 -1.78
C HIS A 58 -5.24 8.46 -2.11
N GLN A 59 -4.47 8.92 -1.13
CA GLN A 59 -3.40 9.90 -1.34
C GLN A 59 -2.25 9.39 -2.22
N SER A 60 -2.09 8.07 -2.33
CA SER A 60 -1.07 7.42 -3.17
C SER A 60 -1.57 7.21 -4.62
N THR A 61 -2.87 7.40 -4.92
CA THR A 61 -3.44 7.23 -6.27
C THR A 61 -2.70 8.01 -7.36
N PRO A 62 -2.31 9.30 -7.17
CA PRO A 62 -1.55 10.03 -8.17
C PRO A 62 -0.18 9.42 -8.47
N ALA A 63 0.49 8.84 -7.47
CA ALA A 63 1.79 8.19 -7.63
C ALA A 63 1.66 6.86 -8.39
N ILE A 64 0.62 6.07 -8.08
CA ILE A 64 0.28 4.85 -8.82
C ILE A 64 0.03 5.17 -10.29
N LYS A 65 -0.77 6.20 -10.59
CA LYS A 65 -1.06 6.61 -11.99
C LYS A 65 0.22 6.96 -12.75
N LYS A 66 1.11 7.77 -12.16
CA LYS A 66 2.41 8.12 -12.76
C LYS A 66 3.28 6.89 -13.02
N ALA A 67 3.31 5.94 -12.09
CA ALA A 67 4.06 4.70 -12.28
C ALA A 67 3.44 3.86 -13.40
N PHE A 68 2.11 3.73 -13.44
CA PHE A 68 1.41 2.97 -14.48
C PHE A 68 1.70 3.54 -15.87
N GLU A 69 1.55 4.86 -16.06
CA GLU A 69 1.86 5.55 -17.33
C GLU A 69 3.33 5.41 -17.76
N LYS A 70 4.24 5.11 -16.84
CA LYS A 70 5.66 4.87 -17.14
C LYS A 70 5.91 3.46 -17.69
N TYR A 71 5.17 2.46 -17.22
CA TYR A 71 5.35 1.06 -17.62
C TYR A 71 4.39 0.61 -18.73
N ASP A 72 3.35 1.38 -19.03
CA ASP A 72 2.41 1.12 -20.14
C ASP A 72 2.88 1.72 -21.49
N LYS A 73 4.14 2.18 -21.57
CA LYS A 73 4.81 2.66 -22.80
C LYS A 73 5.71 1.59 -23.38
#